data_AF-A0A968YTQ3-F1
#
_entry.id   AF-A0A968YTQ3-F1
#
_cell.length_a   1.000
_cell.length_b   1.000
_cell.length_c   1.000
_cell.angle_alpha   90.00
_cell.angle_beta   90.00
_cell.angle_gamma   90.00
#
_symmetry.space_group_name_H-M   'P 1'
#
loop_
_entity.id
_entity.type
_entity.pdbx_description
1 polymer ?
#
loop_
_entity_poly.entity_id
_entity_poly.type
_entity_poly.pdbx_seq_one_letter_code
_entity_poly.pdbx_strand_id
1 'polypeptide(L)'
;GNEDELKARIVRLLYEGFGHNGNRVKFKFVNRVHVAPEGDGIRQIAKRFPAVFLMFGHKDFTLGYIKDKEISLVDSRSLPGWGMLKFVRQIPYTFVDELRAAAAIYAAGEKLQDKHLLKVVLPKDLARVKAAIPEVRRLIWAQLWKELIDSPINEAAIAYAIGGNAVFWYPELKKALGQRLNMGGELIKEISERFPDLDKSPSLYRLSDCFGSFKDLESGNSYVPSARKELLGGGKK
;
A
#
# COMPACT_ATOMS: atom_id res chain seq x y z
N GLY A 1 -26.27 -2.99 -8.12
CA GLY A 1 -25.23 -3.77 -8.83
C GLY A 1 -24.32 -4.34 -7.78
N ASN A 2 -24.78 -5.34 -7.06
CA ASN A 2 -24.89 -6.76 -7.42
C ASN A 2 -23.50 -7.40 -7.35
N GLU A 3 -23.13 -7.77 -6.13
CA GLU A 3 -21.88 -8.46 -5.76
C GLU A 3 -21.61 -9.67 -6.68
N ASP A 4 -22.67 -10.33 -7.14
CA ASP A 4 -22.62 -11.45 -8.07
C ASP A 4 -22.14 -11.06 -9.47
N GLU A 5 -22.42 -9.84 -9.91
CA GLU A 5 -21.98 -9.31 -11.20
C GLU A 5 -20.49 -8.94 -11.17
N LEU A 6 -20.02 -8.44 -10.02
CA LEU A 6 -18.60 -8.21 -9.78
C LEU A 6 -17.83 -9.54 -9.67
N LYS A 7 -18.36 -10.52 -8.93
CA LYS A 7 -17.84 -11.88 -8.85
C LYS A 7 -17.76 -12.52 -10.24
N ALA A 8 -18.83 -12.45 -11.04
CA ALA A 8 -18.85 -13.00 -12.39
C ALA A 8 -17.81 -12.33 -13.31
N ARG A 9 -17.64 -11.00 -13.24
CA ARG A 9 -16.60 -10.30 -14.00
C ARG A 9 -15.19 -10.67 -13.56
N ILE A 10 -14.94 -10.81 -12.26
CA ILE A 10 -13.65 -11.24 -11.71
C ILE A 10 -13.35 -12.68 -12.16
N VAL A 11 -14.30 -13.59 -12.00
CA VAL A 11 -14.18 -14.99 -12.46
C VAL A 11 -13.90 -15.04 -13.95
N ARG A 12 -14.65 -14.28 -14.77
CA ARG A 12 -14.43 -14.23 -16.22
C ARG A 12 -13.03 -13.72 -16.57
N LEU A 13 -12.54 -12.67 -15.93
CA LEU A 13 -11.19 -12.15 -16.14
C LEU A 13 -10.10 -13.15 -15.70
N LEU A 14 -10.36 -13.91 -14.64
CA LEU A 14 -9.48 -14.98 -14.18
C LEU A 14 -9.47 -16.18 -15.15
N TYR A 15 -10.59 -16.54 -15.78
CA TYR A 15 -10.65 -17.67 -16.72
C TYR A 15 -10.21 -17.30 -18.15
N GLU A 16 -10.63 -16.15 -18.67
CA GLU A 16 -10.38 -15.76 -20.07
C GLU A 16 -9.02 -15.07 -20.27
N GLY A 17 -8.37 -14.71 -19.16
CA GLY A 17 -7.16 -13.90 -19.14
C GLY A 17 -7.43 -12.42 -19.43
N PHE A 18 -6.38 -11.60 -19.39
CA PHE A 18 -6.44 -10.23 -19.90
C PHE A 18 -5.36 -9.97 -20.95
N GLY A 19 -5.67 -9.11 -21.91
CA GLY A 19 -4.72 -8.68 -22.94
C GLY A 19 -3.93 -7.46 -22.46
N HIS A 20 -2.61 -7.49 -22.59
CA HIS A 20 -1.75 -6.32 -22.43
C HIS A 20 -0.66 -6.33 -23.51
N ASN A 21 -0.56 -5.24 -24.29
CA ASN A 21 0.41 -5.09 -25.38
C ASN A 21 0.45 -6.28 -26.37
N GLY A 22 -0.71 -6.83 -26.73
CA GLY A 22 -0.82 -7.97 -27.67
C GLY A 22 -0.53 -9.35 -27.05
N ASN A 23 -0.06 -9.40 -25.80
CA ASN A 23 0.12 -10.64 -25.06
C ASN A 23 -1.14 -10.97 -24.26
N ARG A 24 -1.62 -12.21 -24.38
CA ARG A 24 -2.79 -12.71 -23.64
C ARG A 24 -2.31 -13.52 -22.45
N VAL A 25 -2.40 -12.92 -21.27
CA VAL A 25 -2.05 -13.62 -20.02
C VAL A 25 -3.20 -14.56 -19.67
N LYS A 26 -3.08 -15.84 -20.00
CA LYS A 26 -4.00 -16.88 -19.50
C LYS A 26 -3.61 -17.21 -18.06
N PHE A 27 -4.47 -16.90 -17.08
CA PHE A 27 -4.26 -17.47 -15.76
C PHE A 27 -4.48 -18.99 -15.88
N LYS A 28 -3.53 -19.80 -15.40
CA LYS A 28 -3.75 -21.24 -15.26
C LYS A 28 -4.96 -21.43 -14.34
N PHE A 29 -5.79 -22.44 -14.65
CA PHE A 29 -7.04 -22.79 -13.97
C PHE A 29 -7.03 -22.39 -12.49
N VAL A 30 -7.84 -21.39 -12.12
CA VAL A 30 -7.97 -20.95 -10.74
C VAL A 30 -8.85 -21.97 -10.02
N ASN A 31 -8.23 -22.97 -9.39
CA ASN A 31 -8.93 -24.06 -8.71
C ASN A 31 -9.45 -23.68 -7.31
N ARG A 32 -8.88 -22.62 -6.70
CA ARG A 32 -9.24 -22.15 -5.35
C ARG A 32 -9.11 -20.64 -5.26
N VAL A 33 -10.05 -20.00 -4.59
CA VAL A 33 -10.02 -18.58 -4.25
C VAL A 33 -10.02 -18.47 -2.73
N HIS A 34 -8.99 -17.83 -2.18
CA HIS A 34 -8.92 -17.48 -0.77
C HIS A 34 -9.33 -16.01 -0.62
N VAL A 35 -10.42 -15.77 0.09
CA VAL A 35 -10.89 -14.41 0.42
C VAL A 35 -10.60 -14.19 1.88
N ALA A 36 -9.76 -13.19 2.17
CA ALA A 36 -9.37 -12.79 3.52
C ALA A 36 -9.72 -11.32 3.74
N PRO A 37 -10.00 -10.90 4.98
CA PRO A 37 -10.15 -9.49 5.29
C PRO A 37 -8.84 -8.73 5.08
N GLU A 38 -8.94 -7.44 4.74
CA GLU A 38 -7.79 -6.54 4.69
C GLU A 38 -7.04 -6.57 6.03
N GLY A 39 -5.71 -6.69 5.99
CA GLY A 39 -4.87 -6.83 7.17
C GLY A 39 -4.69 -8.26 7.68
N ASP A 40 -5.30 -9.27 7.05
CA ASP A 40 -5.14 -10.66 7.46
C ASP A 40 -3.67 -11.12 7.41
N GLY A 41 -2.90 -10.70 6.42
CA GLY A 41 -1.48 -11.03 6.37
C GLY A 41 -0.70 -10.44 7.55
N ILE A 42 -1.14 -9.28 8.05
CA ILE A 42 -0.57 -8.68 9.26
C ILE A 42 -1.03 -9.39 10.53
N ARG A 43 -2.31 -9.78 10.59
CA ARG A 43 -2.85 -10.61 11.68
C ARG A 43 -2.06 -11.90 11.85
N GLN A 44 -1.72 -12.57 10.75
CA GLN A 44 -0.95 -13.83 10.77
C GLN A 44 0.45 -13.67 11.35
N ILE A 45 1.10 -12.52 11.17
CA ILE A 45 2.45 -12.24 11.70
C ILE A 45 2.44 -11.50 13.05
N ALA A 46 1.27 -11.15 13.58
CA ALA A 46 1.17 -10.37 14.81
C ALA A 46 1.63 -11.21 16.01
N LYS A 47 2.66 -10.75 16.71
CA LYS A 47 3.26 -11.45 17.87
C LYS A 47 2.87 -10.85 19.22
N ARG A 48 2.30 -9.65 19.24
CA ARG A 48 1.93 -8.90 20.44
C ARG A 48 0.52 -8.39 20.28
N PHE A 49 -0.28 -8.50 21.34
CA PHE A 49 -1.69 -8.10 21.35
C PHE A 49 -1.99 -7.20 22.56
N PRO A 50 -2.94 -6.26 22.45
CA PRO A 50 -3.63 -5.89 21.21
C PRO A 50 -2.67 -5.23 20.19
N ALA A 51 -2.94 -5.40 18.90
CA ALA A 51 -2.17 -4.79 17.82
C ALA A 51 -3.08 -3.95 16.92
N VAL A 52 -2.49 -3.01 16.20
CA VAL A 52 -3.15 -2.33 15.08
C VAL A 52 -2.33 -2.47 13.82
N PHE A 53 -2.99 -2.43 12.66
CA PHE A 53 -2.33 -2.14 11.40
C PHE A 53 -2.84 -0.81 10.83
N LEU A 54 -1.93 -0.05 10.24
CA LEU A 54 -2.17 1.25 9.62
C LEU A 54 -1.81 1.10 8.14
N MET A 55 -2.82 0.96 7.29
CA MET A 55 -2.65 0.78 5.86
C MET A 55 -2.79 2.11 5.13
N PHE A 56 -1.70 2.58 4.54
CA PHE A 56 -1.64 3.84 3.79
C PHE A 56 -1.81 3.58 2.30
N GLY A 57 -3.06 3.62 1.85
CA GLY A 57 -3.46 3.48 0.46
C GLY A 57 -3.23 4.74 -0.37
N HIS A 58 -3.53 4.63 -1.67
CA HIS A 58 -3.54 5.81 -2.54
C HIS A 58 -4.83 6.63 -2.34
N LYS A 59 -5.98 5.96 -2.20
CA LYS A 59 -7.30 6.61 -2.08
C LYS A 59 -7.77 6.73 -0.63
N ASP A 60 -7.43 5.77 0.19
CA ASP A 60 -7.92 5.58 1.54
C ASP A 60 -6.78 5.34 2.52
N PHE A 61 -7.15 5.39 3.80
CA PHE A 61 -6.35 4.96 4.92
C PHE A 61 -7.18 3.98 5.73
N THR A 62 -6.62 2.84 6.13
CA THR A 62 -7.30 1.88 7.02
C THR A 62 -6.55 1.77 8.33
N LEU A 63 -7.27 1.85 9.45
CA LEU A 63 -6.83 1.34 10.74
C LEU A 63 -7.58 0.06 11.00
N GLY A 64 -6.86 -1.05 11.14
CA GLY A 64 -7.45 -2.29 11.64
C GLY A 64 -6.96 -2.60 13.04
N TYR A 65 -7.86 -3.15 13.85
CA TYR A 65 -7.58 -3.58 15.20
C TYR A 65 -7.51 -5.10 15.28
N ILE A 66 -6.47 -5.62 15.91
CA ILE A 66 -6.25 -7.04 16.10
C ILE A 66 -6.26 -7.33 17.59
N LYS A 67 -7.28 -8.06 18.04
CA LYS A 67 -7.48 -8.48 19.42
C LYS A 67 -7.57 -10.00 19.46
N ASP A 68 -6.83 -10.61 20.39
CA ASP A 68 -6.86 -12.07 20.59
C ASP A 68 -6.63 -12.89 19.30
N LYS A 69 -5.70 -12.43 18.44
CA LYS A 69 -5.35 -13.01 17.12
C LYS A 69 -6.42 -12.88 16.03
N GLU A 70 -7.50 -12.16 16.28
CA GLU A 70 -8.58 -11.91 15.34
C GLU A 70 -8.67 -10.42 14.99
N ILE A 71 -9.11 -10.11 13.77
CA ILE A 71 -9.39 -8.72 13.37
C ILE A 71 -10.76 -8.33 13.92
N SER A 72 -10.81 -7.31 14.77
CA SER A 72 -12.06 -6.72 15.23
C SER A 72 -12.61 -5.78 14.17
N LEU A 73 -13.65 -6.20 13.44
CA LEU A 73 -14.29 -5.36 12.43
C LEU A 73 -14.99 -4.13 13.01
N VAL A 74 -15.44 -4.20 14.27
CA VAL A 74 -16.14 -3.10 14.95
C VAL A 74 -15.16 -1.98 15.34
N ASP A 75 -13.96 -2.36 15.76
CA ASP A 75 -12.92 -1.42 16.18
C ASP A 75 -11.99 -1.01 15.01
N SER A 76 -12.15 -1.67 13.87
CA SER A 76 -11.47 -1.33 12.61
C SER A 76 -12.27 -0.30 11.83
N ARG A 77 -11.58 0.56 11.08
CA ARG A 77 -12.21 1.56 10.23
C ARG A 77 -11.33 1.91 9.05
N SER A 78 -11.97 2.14 7.91
CA SER A 78 -11.36 2.77 6.75
C SER A 78 -11.84 4.21 6.65
N LEU A 79 -10.95 5.09 6.24
CA LEU A 79 -11.18 6.50 6.00
C LEU A 79 -11.05 6.75 4.48
N PRO A 80 -12.16 6.64 3.71
CA PRO A 80 -12.13 6.94 2.29
C PRO A 80 -11.70 8.37 2.02
N GLY A 81 -10.87 8.57 1.01
CA GLY A 81 -10.35 9.89 0.66
C GLY A 81 -9.23 10.40 1.56
N TRP A 82 -8.72 9.59 2.51
CA TRP A 82 -7.58 9.92 3.37
C TRP A 82 -6.25 9.30 2.94
N GLY A 83 -6.20 8.66 1.77
CA GLY A 83 -4.93 8.19 1.21
C GLY A 83 -4.03 9.32 0.71
N MET A 84 -2.95 8.95 0.01
CA MET A 84 -2.01 9.92 -0.59
C MET A 84 -2.67 10.94 -1.52
N LEU A 85 -3.82 10.60 -2.09
CA LEU A 85 -4.65 11.52 -2.89
C LEU A 85 -5.05 12.78 -2.13
N LYS A 86 -5.39 12.66 -0.83
CA LYS A 86 -5.75 13.81 0.01
C LYS A 86 -4.60 14.81 0.09
N PHE A 87 -3.40 14.29 0.32
CA PHE A 87 -2.19 15.07 0.39
C PHE A 87 -1.91 15.80 -0.93
N VAL A 88 -1.97 15.08 -2.06
CA VAL A 88 -1.73 15.67 -3.40
C VAL A 88 -2.70 16.82 -3.70
N ARG A 89 -3.99 16.64 -3.38
CA ARG A 89 -5.05 17.64 -3.61
C ARG A 89 -4.92 18.91 -2.76
N GLN A 90 -4.22 18.83 -1.63
CA GLN A 90 -4.03 19.97 -0.72
C GLN A 90 -2.78 20.79 -1.04
N ILE A 91 -1.93 20.32 -1.96
CA ILE A 91 -0.85 21.13 -2.50
C ILE A 91 -1.50 22.22 -3.37
N PRO A 92 -1.09 23.51 -3.24
CA PRO A 92 -1.64 24.62 -4.02
C PRO A 92 -1.13 24.62 -5.47
N TYR A 93 -1.32 23.50 -6.17
CA TYR A 93 -0.91 23.24 -7.54
C TYR A 93 -1.84 22.21 -8.19
N THR A 94 -2.25 22.47 -9.43
CA THR A 94 -3.13 21.57 -10.19
C THR A 94 -2.28 20.53 -10.93
N PHE A 95 -2.23 19.32 -10.41
CA PHE A 95 -1.60 18.19 -11.10
C PHE A 95 -2.53 17.66 -12.19
N VAL A 96 -1.96 17.36 -13.37
CA VAL A 96 -2.69 16.72 -14.48
C VAL A 96 -3.03 15.27 -14.15
N ASP A 97 -2.15 14.60 -13.41
CA ASP A 97 -2.30 13.20 -13.00
C ASP A 97 -1.87 13.06 -11.53
N GLU A 98 -2.87 12.88 -10.66
CA GLU A 98 -2.68 12.79 -9.20
C GLU A 98 -1.89 11.53 -8.79
N LEU A 99 -1.99 10.45 -9.57
CA LEU A 99 -1.26 9.22 -9.32
C LEU A 99 0.23 9.40 -9.65
N ARG A 100 0.55 10.02 -10.79
CA ARG A 100 1.93 10.38 -11.14
C ARG A 100 2.50 11.40 -10.14
N ALA A 101 1.69 12.35 -9.68
CA ALA A 101 2.10 13.32 -8.67
C ALA A 101 2.49 12.64 -7.35
N ALA A 102 1.64 11.74 -6.83
CA ALA A 102 1.94 10.94 -5.65
C ALA A 102 3.25 10.14 -5.80
N ALA A 103 3.42 9.46 -6.93
CA ALA A 103 4.63 8.68 -7.21
C ALA A 103 5.90 9.57 -7.33
N ALA A 104 5.79 10.74 -7.96
CA ALA A 104 6.88 11.69 -8.08
C ALA A 104 7.31 12.26 -6.73
N ILE A 105 6.35 12.63 -5.87
CA ILE A 105 6.61 13.15 -4.52
C ILE A 105 7.26 12.07 -3.66
N TYR A 106 6.75 10.85 -3.71
CA TYR A 106 7.37 9.71 -3.03
C TYR A 106 8.82 9.53 -3.48
N ALA A 107 9.07 9.47 -4.79
CA ALA A 107 10.40 9.26 -5.36
C ALA A 107 11.36 10.43 -5.09
N ALA A 108 10.84 11.65 -4.92
CA ALA A 108 11.62 12.82 -4.54
C ALA A 108 12.22 12.68 -3.12
N GLY A 109 11.60 11.86 -2.26
CA GLY A 109 12.04 11.57 -0.90
C GLY A 109 12.04 12.79 0.02
N GLU A 110 12.64 12.66 1.19
CA GLU A 110 12.72 13.76 2.19
C GLU A 110 13.44 15.01 1.67
N LYS A 111 14.41 14.81 0.75
CA LYS A 111 15.16 15.91 0.14
C LYS A 111 14.41 16.63 -0.98
N LEU A 112 13.21 16.15 -1.34
CA LEU A 112 12.37 16.72 -2.41
C LEU A 112 13.16 16.96 -3.70
N GLN A 113 13.84 15.91 -4.19
CA GLN A 113 14.72 15.99 -5.36
C GLN A 113 13.99 16.50 -6.61
N ASP A 114 14.51 17.59 -7.21
CA ASP A 114 13.91 18.30 -8.35
C ASP A 114 13.64 17.39 -9.54
N LYS A 115 14.58 16.48 -9.86
CA LYS A 115 14.47 15.57 -11.00
C LYS A 115 13.20 14.71 -11.00
N HIS A 116 12.63 14.45 -9.83
CA HIS A 116 11.40 13.68 -9.69
C HIS A 116 10.16 14.59 -9.81
N LEU A 117 10.18 15.74 -9.13
CA LEU A 117 9.07 16.69 -9.12
C LEU A 117 8.87 17.38 -10.47
N LEU A 118 9.94 17.67 -11.21
CA LEU A 118 9.89 18.26 -12.55
C LEU A 118 9.18 17.36 -13.59
N LYS A 119 8.93 16.08 -13.28
CA LYS A 119 8.13 15.19 -14.13
C LYS A 119 6.63 15.52 -14.09
N VAL A 120 6.18 16.26 -13.07
CA VAL A 120 4.76 16.54 -12.79
C VAL A 120 4.48 18.01 -12.44
N VAL A 121 5.53 18.80 -12.19
CA VAL A 121 5.46 20.24 -11.87
C VAL A 121 6.22 21.03 -12.93
N LEU A 122 5.65 22.16 -13.38
CA LEU A 122 6.35 23.08 -14.27
C LEU A 122 7.56 23.71 -13.56
N PRO A 123 8.70 23.95 -14.26
CA PRO A 123 9.90 24.52 -13.65
C PRO A 123 9.64 25.81 -12.86
N LYS A 124 8.77 26.69 -13.38
CA LYS A 124 8.38 27.95 -12.73
C LYS A 124 7.65 27.78 -11.39
N ASP A 125 6.99 26.65 -11.18
CA ASP A 125 6.18 26.35 -10.00
C ASP A 125 6.92 25.47 -8.97
N LEU A 126 8.09 24.92 -9.35
CA LEU A 126 8.82 23.93 -8.56
C LEU A 126 9.14 24.41 -7.15
N ALA A 127 9.68 25.62 -7.00
CA ALA A 127 10.04 26.18 -5.69
C ALA A 127 8.83 26.31 -4.76
N ARG A 128 7.71 26.80 -5.30
CA ARG A 128 6.43 26.95 -4.58
C ARG A 128 5.87 25.60 -4.13
N VAL A 129 5.85 24.61 -5.03
CA VAL A 129 5.36 23.26 -4.72
C VAL A 129 6.26 22.57 -3.67
N LYS A 130 7.58 22.68 -3.82
CA LYS A 130 8.53 22.14 -2.84
C LYS A 130 8.34 22.73 -1.45
N ALA A 131 8.12 24.03 -1.35
CA ALA A 131 7.86 24.69 -0.07
C ALA A 131 6.52 24.25 0.55
N ALA A 132 5.51 23.97 -0.27
CA ALA A 132 4.20 23.55 0.22
C ALA A 132 4.15 22.10 0.72
N ILE A 133 4.95 21.18 0.14
CA ILE A 133 4.91 19.75 0.47
C ILE A 133 5.08 19.48 1.99
N PRO A 134 6.10 19.98 2.69
CA PRO A 134 6.26 19.73 4.12
C PRO A 134 5.11 20.28 4.97
N GLU A 135 4.59 21.46 4.61
CA GLU A 135 3.49 22.09 5.34
C GLU A 135 2.18 21.33 5.16
N VAL A 136 1.84 20.95 3.92
CA VAL A 136 0.66 20.13 3.63
C VAL A 136 0.77 18.77 4.33
N ARG A 137 1.95 18.16 4.34
CA ARG A 137 2.19 16.89 5.03
C ARG A 137 1.92 17.01 6.52
N ARG A 138 2.44 18.07 7.16
CA ARG A 138 2.20 18.37 8.58
C ARG A 138 0.73 18.58 8.88
N LEU A 139 0.01 19.34 8.04
CA LEU A 139 -1.42 19.60 8.19
C LEU A 139 -2.26 18.33 8.05
N ILE A 140 -2.03 17.53 7.00
CA ILE A 140 -2.74 16.27 6.79
C ILE A 140 -2.46 15.29 7.91
N TRP A 141 -1.21 15.19 8.38
CA TRP A 141 -0.88 14.33 9.52
C TRP A 141 -1.63 14.77 10.79
N ALA A 142 -1.65 16.06 11.11
CA ALA A 142 -2.35 16.55 12.29
C ALA A 142 -3.85 16.25 12.24
N GLN A 143 -4.47 16.42 11.06
CA GLN A 143 -5.86 16.07 10.84
C GLN A 143 -6.08 14.55 10.98
N LEU A 144 -5.24 13.72 10.35
CA LEU A 144 -5.36 12.27 10.42
C LEU A 144 -5.17 11.77 11.85
N TRP A 145 -4.19 12.31 12.57
CA TRP A 145 -3.93 11.94 13.96
C TRP A 145 -5.08 12.31 14.88
N LYS A 146 -5.74 13.45 14.63
CA LYS A 146 -6.97 13.83 15.33
C LYS A 146 -8.08 12.80 15.12
N GLU A 147 -8.25 12.29 13.89
CA GLU A 147 -9.20 11.20 13.66
C GLU A 147 -8.82 9.96 14.49
N LEU A 148 -7.52 9.66 14.61
CA LEU A 148 -7.00 8.45 15.26
C LEU A 148 -6.91 8.53 16.79
N ILE A 149 -7.04 9.71 17.39
CA ILE A 149 -6.76 9.88 18.82
C ILE A 149 -7.73 9.07 19.70
N ASP A 150 -8.98 8.92 19.27
CA ASP A 150 -10.01 8.16 19.99
C ASP A 150 -10.14 6.71 19.46
N SER A 151 -9.13 6.23 18.73
CA SER A 151 -9.10 4.88 18.18
C SER A 151 -8.22 3.93 19.02
N PRO A 152 -8.31 2.60 18.82
CA PRO A 152 -7.51 1.61 19.55
C PRO A 152 -5.98 1.72 19.35
N ILE A 153 -5.50 2.65 18.52
CA ILE A 153 -4.07 2.91 18.31
C ILE A 153 -3.31 3.23 19.61
N ASN A 154 -3.98 3.81 20.59
CA ASN A 154 -3.36 4.18 21.87
C ASN A 154 -3.22 2.99 22.83
N GLU A 155 -4.13 2.02 22.73
CA GLU A 155 -4.12 0.80 23.55
C GLU A 155 -3.21 -0.29 22.96
N ALA A 156 -2.96 -0.22 21.65
CA ALA A 156 -2.15 -1.21 20.94
C ALA A 156 -0.72 -1.30 21.47
N ALA A 157 -0.30 -2.52 21.80
CA ALA A 157 1.08 -2.86 22.19
C ALA A 157 2.06 -2.70 21.02
N ILE A 158 1.57 -2.88 19.79
CA ILE A 158 2.34 -2.74 18.55
C ILE A 158 1.45 -2.20 17.42
N ALA A 159 2.03 -1.38 16.56
CA ALA A 159 1.38 -0.79 15.40
C ALA A 159 2.16 -1.12 14.13
N TYR A 160 1.55 -1.89 13.23
CA TYR A 160 2.11 -2.27 11.95
C TYR A 160 1.75 -1.24 10.88
N ALA A 161 2.71 -0.51 10.33
CA ALA A 161 2.46 0.43 9.25
C ALA A 161 2.82 -0.19 7.89
N ILE A 162 1.82 -0.27 7.01
CA ILE A 162 1.89 -0.96 5.72
C ILE A 162 1.16 -0.19 4.61
N GLY A 163 1.21 -0.70 3.38
CA GLY A 163 0.71 -0.01 2.20
C GLY A 163 1.79 0.84 1.54
N GLY A 164 1.62 1.10 0.24
CA GLY A 164 2.67 1.71 -0.59
C GLY A 164 3.12 3.11 -0.13
N ASN A 165 2.27 3.82 0.63
CA ASN A 165 2.59 5.15 1.16
C ASN A 165 3.02 5.14 2.64
N ALA A 166 3.14 3.99 3.31
CA ALA A 166 3.55 3.95 4.72
C ALA A 166 4.93 4.58 4.95
N VAL A 167 5.87 4.32 4.03
CA VAL A 167 7.23 4.88 4.10
C VAL A 167 7.21 6.41 4.01
N PHE A 168 6.29 6.98 3.23
CA PHE A 168 6.14 8.44 3.17
C PHE A 168 5.80 9.02 4.54
N TRP A 169 4.96 8.34 5.33
CA TRP A 169 4.54 8.76 6.68
C TRP A 169 5.46 8.31 7.82
N TYR A 170 6.59 7.66 7.50
CA TYR A 170 7.47 7.06 8.52
C TYR A 170 7.96 8.07 9.57
N PRO A 171 8.48 9.27 9.23
CA PRO A 171 8.87 10.28 10.21
C PRO A 171 7.78 10.62 11.24
N GLU A 172 6.54 10.84 10.80
CA GLU A 172 5.43 11.17 11.69
C GLU A 172 4.99 9.98 12.53
N LEU A 173 4.90 8.80 11.91
CA LEU A 173 4.60 7.55 12.61
C LEU A 173 5.65 7.26 13.68
N LYS A 174 6.94 7.47 13.36
CA LYS A 174 8.04 7.23 14.29
C LYS A 174 7.97 8.17 15.47
N LYS A 175 7.62 9.44 15.25
CA LYS A 175 7.42 10.43 16.30
C LYS A 175 6.22 10.07 17.20
N ALA A 176 5.11 9.61 16.62
CA ALA A 176 3.88 9.32 17.36
C ALA A 176 3.89 7.98 18.11
N LEU A 177 4.49 6.94 17.51
CA LEU A 177 4.40 5.56 18.00
C LEU A 177 5.73 5.03 18.57
N GLY A 178 6.86 5.69 18.26
CA GLY A 178 8.15 5.41 18.88
C GLY A 178 8.62 3.98 18.67
N GLN A 179 8.71 3.22 19.77
CA GLN A 179 9.12 1.80 19.76
C GLN A 179 7.97 0.84 19.42
N ARG A 180 6.71 1.30 19.48
CA ARG A 180 5.54 0.50 19.10
C ARG A 180 5.38 0.35 17.59
N LEU A 181 6.05 1.20 16.80
CA LEU A 181 5.98 1.16 15.34
C LEU A 181 6.77 -0.02 14.76
N ASN A 182 6.11 -0.81 13.93
CA ASN A 182 6.71 -1.84 13.10
C ASN A 182 6.37 -1.59 11.62
N MET A 183 7.37 -1.42 10.76
CA MET A 183 7.19 -1.20 9.32
C MET A 183 7.07 -2.52 8.54
N GLY A 184 6.45 -3.55 9.11
CA GLY A 184 6.30 -4.87 8.50
C GLY A 184 7.61 -5.69 8.42
N GLY A 185 8.59 -5.43 9.29
CA GLY A 185 9.99 -5.82 9.12
C GLY A 185 10.24 -7.28 8.71
N GLU A 186 9.71 -8.26 9.45
CA GLU A 186 9.92 -9.68 9.12
C GLU A 186 9.31 -10.06 7.76
N LEU A 187 8.12 -9.55 7.47
CA LEU A 187 7.40 -9.83 6.23
C LEU A 187 8.05 -9.15 5.03
N ILE A 188 8.51 -7.90 5.18
CA ILE A 188 9.25 -7.18 4.15
C ILE A 188 10.57 -7.88 3.85
N LYS A 189 11.28 -8.35 4.89
CA LYS A 189 12.51 -9.13 4.72
C LYS A 189 12.26 -10.41 3.94
N GLU A 190 11.23 -11.17 4.32
CA GLU A 190 10.85 -12.41 3.63
C GLU A 190 10.49 -12.16 2.15
N ILE A 191 9.77 -11.08 1.85
CA ILE A 191 9.44 -10.69 0.46
C ILE A 191 10.71 -10.30 -0.30
N SER A 192 11.62 -9.52 0.28
CA SER A 192 12.90 -9.17 -0.35
C SER A 192 13.74 -10.43 -0.67
N GLU A 193 13.78 -11.40 0.25
CA GLU A 193 14.52 -12.65 0.07
C GLU A 193 13.91 -13.52 -1.04
N ARG A 194 12.57 -13.59 -1.11
CA ARG A 194 11.85 -14.39 -2.11
C ARG A 194 11.75 -13.70 -3.47
N PHE A 195 11.79 -12.38 -3.51
CA PHE A 195 11.71 -11.56 -4.72
C PHE A 195 12.82 -10.49 -4.74
N PRO A 196 14.09 -10.87 -5.01
CA PRO A 196 15.23 -9.95 -4.96
C PRO A 196 15.07 -8.70 -5.85
N ASP A 197 14.36 -8.81 -6.98
CA ASP A 197 14.06 -7.68 -7.88
C ASP A 197 13.18 -6.59 -7.24
N LEU A 198 12.52 -6.91 -6.14
CA LEU A 198 11.69 -5.99 -5.36
C LEU A 198 12.44 -5.42 -4.17
N ASP A 199 13.68 -5.83 -3.90
CA ASP A 199 14.44 -5.31 -2.77
C ASP A 199 14.52 -3.77 -2.82
N LYS A 200 14.25 -3.13 -1.68
CA LYS A 200 14.15 -1.66 -1.53
C LYS A 200 13.05 -0.99 -2.37
N SER A 201 12.19 -1.77 -3.03
CA SER A 201 11.04 -1.25 -3.76
C SER A 201 9.90 -0.88 -2.81
N PRO A 202 9.22 0.27 -3.01
CA PRO A 202 8.00 0.61 -2.27
C PRO A 202 6.88 -0.44 -2.46
N SER A 203 6.95 -1.19 -3.56
CA SER A 203 6.03 -2.29 -3.85
C SER A 203 6.04 -3.37 -2.78
N LEU A 204 7.12 -3.54 -2.00
CA LEU A 204 7.19 -4.50 -0.89
C LEU A 204 6.08 -4.22 0.14
N TYR A 205 5.90 -2.96 0.53
CA TYR A 205 4.88 -2.55 1.51
C TYR A 205 3.46 -2.63 0.97
N ARG A 206 3.29 -2.53 -0.35
CA ARG A 206 1.98 -2.73 -1.00
C ARG A 206 1.58 -4.20 -1.04
N LEU A 207 2.56 -5.08 -1.20
CA LEU A 207 2.35 -6.52 -1.32
C LEU A 207 2.33 -7.23 0.03
N SER A 208 2.78 -6.58 1.10
CA SER A 208 3.00 -7.22 2.40
C SER A 208 1.76 -7.92 2.91
N ASP A 209 0.61 -7.24 2.97
CA ASP A 209 -0.62 -7.83 3.48
C ASP A 209 -1.07 -9.04 2.64
N CYS A 210 -1.12 -8.88 1.32
CA CYS A 210 -1.46 -9.97 0.41
C CYS A 210 -0.51 -11.17 0.56
N PHE A 211 0.81 -10.93 0.58
CA PHE A 211 1.83 -11.95 0.75
C PHE A 211 1.68 -12.70 2.09
N GLY A 212 1.46 -11.96 3.17
CA GLY A 212 1.19 -12.55 4.49
C GLY A 212 -0.02 -13.48 4.47
N SER A 213 -1.08 -13.13 3.75
CA SER A 213 -2.30 -13.95 3.69
C SER A 213 -2.12 -15.29 2.95
N PHE A 214 -1.19 -15.40 2.00
CA PHE A 214 -1.06 -16.61 1.17
C PHE A 214 0.22 -17.42 1.39
N LYS A 215 1.23 -16.89 2.10
CA LYS A 215 2.56 -17.52 2.16
C LYS A 215 2.56 -18.94 2.74
N ASP A 216 1.62 -19.23 3.63
CA ASP A 216 1.50 -20.53 4.33
C ASP A 216 0.40 -21.44 3.74
N LEU A 217 -0.23 -21.05 2.63
CA LEU A 217 -1.15 -21.93 1.91
C LEU A 217 -0.35 -23.03 1.19
N GLU A 218 -0.58 -24.31 1.54
CA GLU A 218 0.06 -25.53 1.01
C GLU A 218 -0.02 -25.74 -0.53
N SER A 219 -0.49 -24.75 -1.29
CA SER A 219 -0.52 -24.75 -2.77
C SER A 219 0.51 -23.80 -3.40
N GLY A 220 1.57 -23.46 -2.66
CA GLY A 220 2.68 -22.56 -3.03
C GLY A 220 3.52 -22.88 -4.28
N ASN A 221 3.00 -23.68 -5.22
CA ASN A 221 3.60 -23.97 -6.54
C ASN A 221 2.82 -23.40 -7.73
N SER A 222 1.84 -22.50 -7.51
CA SER A 222 1.06 -21.91 -8.61
C SER A 222 1.21 -20.39 -8.71
N TYR A 223 2.44 -19.88 -8.81
CA TYR A 223 2.67 -18.57 -9.43
C TYR A 223 3.90 -18.63 -10.33
N VAL A 224 3.64 -18.86 -11.62
CA VAL A 224 4.68 -18.88 -12.66
C VAL A 224 5.01 -17.42 -13.04
N PRO A 225 6.29 -17.01 -12.99
CA PRO A 225 6.80 -15.70 -13.40
C PRO A 225 6.63 -15.32 -14.89
N SER A 226 5.65 -15.87 -15.63
CA SER A 226 5.50 -15.62 -17.07
C SER A 226 4.84 -14.27 -17.38
N ALA A 227 3.90 -13.81 -16.55
CA ALA A 227 3.22 -12.53 -16.78
C ALA A 227 4.21 -11.35 -16.72
N ARG A 228 5.25 -11.40 -15.88
CA ARG A 228 6.25 -10.31 -15.79
C ARG A 228 7.17 -10.27 -17.02
N LYS A 229 7.52 -11.42 -17.60
CA LYS A 229 8.33 -11.52 -18.83
C LYS A 229 7.58 -11.01 -20.06
N GLU A 230 6.27 -11.26 -20.11
CA GLU A 230 5.38 -10.79 -21.19
C GLU A 230 4.98 -9.30 -21.03
N LEU A 231 4.86 -8.78 -19.80
CA LEU A 231 4.53 -7.38 -19.53
C LEU A 231 5.73 -6.43 -19.64
N LEU A 232 6.95 -6.90 -19.40
CA LEU A 232 8.18 -6.09 -19.46
C LEU A 232 8.91 -6.15 -20.81
N GLY A 233 8.30 -6.73 -21.85
CA GLY A 233 8.89 -6.76 -23.18
C GLY A 233 10.23 -7.51 -23.21
N GLY A 234 10.23 -8.78 -22.76
CA GLY A 234 11.38 -9.67 -22.90
C GLY A 234 11.92 -9.63 -24.33
N GLY A 235 13.08 -9.00 -24.49
CA GLY A 235 13.71 -8.73 -25.76
C GLY A 235 14.01 -10.02 -26.52
N LYS A 236 13.79 -9.93 -27.84
CA LYS A 236 14.29 -10.90 -28.82
C LYS A 236 15.79 -11.11 -28.63
N LYS A 237 16.20 -12.37 -28.55
CA LYS A 237 17.30 -12.90 -29.36
C LYS A 237 16.84 -14.24 -29.92
#